data_AF-A0A4U6LH83-F1
#
_entry.id   AF-A0A4U6LH83-F1
#
_cell.length_a   1.000
_cell.length_b   1.000
_cell.length_c   1.000
_cell.angle_alpha   90.00
_cell.angle_beta   90.00
_cell.angle_gamma   90.00
#
_symmetry.space_group_name_H-M   'P 1'
#
loop_
_entity.id
_entity.type
_entity.pdbx_description
1 polymer ?
#
loop_
_entity_poly.entity_id
_entity_poly.type
_entity_poly.pdbx_seq_one_letter_code
_entity_poly.pdbx_strand_id
1 'polypeptide(L)'
;FFKEDWIPKFSDRVIFTLAPMIAFTSLLLAFAIVPVSPNWVVADLNIGILFFLMMAGLAVYAVLFAGWSSNNKYSLLGAMRASAQTLSYEVFL
;
A
#
# COMPACT_ATOMS: atom_id res chain seq x y z
N PHE A 1 13.04 -17.74 -1.35
CA PHE A 1 14.01 -17.34 -0.30
C PHE A 1 15.49 -17.57 -0.66
N PHE A 2 15.82 -18.22 -1.78
CA PHE A 2 17.21 -18.48 -2.17
C PHE A 2 17.84 -17.41 -3.08
N LYS A 3 17.12 -16.33 -3.39
CA LYS A 3 17.59 -15.21 -4.21
C LYS A 3 18.08 -14.09 -3.28
N GLU A 4 19.22 -13.48 -3.60
CA GLU A 4 19.73 -12.35 -2.85
C GLU A 4 18.86 -11.10 -3.07
N ASP A 5 18.48 -10.44 -1.97
CA ASP A 5 17.75 -9.19 -1.99
C ASP A 5 18.74 -8.03 -2.22
N TRP A 6 19.03 -7.78 -3.49
CA TRP A 6 19.94 -6.72 -3.89
C TRP A 6 19.23 -5.35 -3.94
N ILE A 7 19.76 -4.38 -3.20
CA ILE A 7 19.25 -3.00 -3.17
C ILE A 7 20.23 -2.08 -3.92
N PRO A 8 19.76 -1.24 -4.86
CA PRO A 8 20.62 -0.29 -5.57
C PRO A 8 21.39 0.63 -4.61
N LYS A 9 22.65 0.96 -4.93
CA LYS A 9 23.45 1.85 -4.08
C LYS A 9 22.97 3.31 -4.09
N PHE A 10 22.26 3.70 -5.14
CA PHE A 10 21.74 5.05 -5.32
C PHE A 10 20.31 5.23 -4.79
N SER A 11 19.64 4.17 -4.34
CA SER A 11 18.31 4.23 -3.74
C SER A 11 18.38 4.51 -2.24
N ASP A 12 17.30 5.08 -1.70
CA ASP A 12 17.11 5.19 -0.26
C ASP A 12 16.70 3.84 0.32
N ARG A 13 17.63 3.15 0.99
CA ARG A 13 17.41 1.78 1.48
C ARG A 13 16.28 1.66 2.48
N VAL A 14 16.10 2.66 3.34
CA VAL A 14 15.09 2.58 4.41
C VAL A 14 13.71 2.66 3.79
N ILE A 15 13.49 3.64 2.93
CA ILE A 15 12.18 3.84 2.31
C ILE A 15 11.90 2.74 1.27
N PHE A 16 12.91 2.29 0.55
CA PHE A 16 12.78 1.22 -0.46
C PHE A 16 12.35 -0.12 0.16
N THR A 17 12.79 -0.41 1.39
CA THR A 17 12.39 -1.62 2.12
C THR A 17 11.07 -1.45 2.87
N LEU A 18 10.80 -0.25 3.41
CA LEU A 18 9.54 0.05 4.11
C LEU A 18 8.33 0.15 3.17
N ALA A 19 8.50 0.69 1.95
CA ALA A 19 7.39 0.86 1.02
C ALA A 19 6.58 -0.43 0.76
N PRO A 20 7.18 -1.58 0.42
CA PRO A 20 6.42 -2.83 0.27
C PRO A 20 5.84 -3.35 1.59
N MET A 21 6.48 -3.09 2.74
CA MET A 21 5.90 -3.42 4.04
C MET A 21 4.62 -2.63 4.29
N ILE A 22 4.59 -1.33 4.01
CA ILE A 22 3.41 -0.47 4.18
C ILE A 22 2.26 -0.95 3.28
N ALA A 23 2.54 -1.28 2.02
CA ALA A 23 1.51 -1.79 1.10
C ALA A 23 0.90 -3.11 1.60
N PHE A 24 1.74 -4.00 2.13
CA PHE A 24 1.27 -5.30 2.60
C PHE A 24 0.51 -5.20 3.92
N THR A 25 0.99 -4.37 4.86
CA THR A 25 0.28 -4.16 6.13
C THR A 25 -1.03 -3.44 5.93
N SER A 26 -1.11 -2.47 5.01
CA SER A 26 -2.37 -1.77 4.73
C SER A 26 -3.43 -2.72 4.18
N LEU A 27 -3.03 -3.62 3.28
CA LEU A 27 -3.90 -4.67 2.74
C LEU A 27 -4.38 -5.64 3.84
N LEU A 28 -3.47 -6.16 4.67
CA LEU A 28 -3.83 -7.10 5.73
C LEU A 28 -4.77 -6.47 6.77
N LEU A 29 -4.54 -5.21 7.14
CA LEU A 29 -5.39 -4.50 8.08
C LEU A 29 -6.78 -4.24 7.51
N ALA A 30 -6.92 -3.97 6.21
CA ALA A 30 -8.23 -3.81 5.57
C ALA A 30 -9.12 -5.05 5.73
N PHE A 31 -8.54 -6.26 5.82
CA PHE A 31 -9.30 -7.49 6.06
C PHE A 31 -9.84 -7.64 7.50
N ALA A 32 -9.34 -6.86 8.47
CA ALA A 32 -9.77 -6.99 9.86
C ALA A 32 -11.27 -6.66 10.08
N ILE A 33 -11.85 -5.84 9.21
CA ILE A 33 -13.27 -5.44 9.29
C ILE A 33 -14.21 -6.38 8.54
N VAL A 34 -13.67 -7.29 7.72
CA VAL A 34 -14.48 -8.17 6.85
C VAL A 34 -15.07 -9.29 7.71
N PRO A 35 -16.41 -9.39 7.85
CA PRO A 35 -17.03 -10.47 8.62
C PRO A 35 -16.95 -11.78 7.83
N VAL A 36 -16.43 -12.83 8.46
CA VAL A 36 -16.37 -14.18 7.85
C VAL A 36 -17.64 -14.97 8.11
N SER A 37 -18.27 -14.73 9.27
CA SER A 37 -19.62 -15.23 9.59
C SER A 37 -20.36 -14.21 10.47
N PRO A 38 -21.68 -14.32 10.65
CA PRO A 38 -22.46 -13.36 11.44
C PRO A 38 -21.93 -13.13 12.87
N ASN A 39 -21.28 -14.14 13.46
CA ASN A 39 -20.70 -14.06 14.81
C ASN A 39 -19.17 -14.05 14.81
N TRP A 40 -18.53 -13.98 13.64
CA TRP A 40 -17.07 -14.04 13.53
C TRP A 40 -16.54 -12.91 12.66
N VAL A 41 -16.05 -11.88 13.35
CA VAL A 41 -15.33 -10.72 12.81
C VAL A 41 -14.11 -10.47 13.67
N VAL A 42 -13.00 -10.01 13.07
CA VAL A 42 -11.76 -9.75 13.83
C VAL A 42 -11.88 -8.46 14.63
N ALA A 43 -12.36 -7.38 14.00
CA ALA A 43 -12.62 -6.10 14.64
C ALA A 43 -14.02 -5.60 14.25
N ASP A 44 -14.92 -5.57 15.23
CA ASP A 44 -16.25 -4.97 15.05
C ASP A 44 -16.15 -3.44 15.24
N LEU A 45 -16.13 -2.71 14.14
CA LEU A 45 -16.03 -1.26 14.10
C LEU A 45 -17.31 -0.67 13.53
N ASN A 46 -17.98 0.21 14.29
CA ASN A 46 -19.11 1.01 13.80
C ASN A 46 -18.79 1.83 12.54
N ILE A 47 -17.50 2.11 12.30
CA ILE A 47 -16.96 2.85 11.15
C ILE A 47 -16.19 1.95 10.17
N GLY A 48 -16.55 0.66 10.06
CA GLY A 48 -15.80 -0.31 9.26
C GLY A 48 -15.56 0.08 7.80
N ILE A 49 -16.56 0.68 7.13
CA ILE A 49 -16.44 1.16 5.74
C ILE A 49 -15.44 2.32 5.65
N LEU A 50 -15.48 3.28 6.58
CA LEU A 50 -14.54 4.40 6.61
C LEU A 50 -13.11 3.93 6.88
N PHE A 51 -12.95 2.93 7.75
CA PHE A 51 -11.67 2.30 7.99
C PHE A 51 -11.13 1.61 6.73
N PHE A 52 -11.98 0.87 6.00
CA PHE A 52 -11.59 0.25 4.73
C PHE A 52 -11.08 1.29 3.72
N LEU A 53 -11.82 2.40 3.55
CA LEU A 53 -11.43 3.49 2.64
C LEU A 53 -10.10 4.14 3.07
N MET A 54 -9.89 4.34 4.38
CA MET A 54 -8.63 4.85 4.92
C MET A 54 -7.44 3.92 4.59
N MET A 55 -7.63 2.61 4.76
CA MET A 55 -6.58 1.63 4.48
C MET A 55 -6.27 1.51 2.98
N ALA A 56 -7.30 1.63 2.12
CA ALA A 56 -7.12 1.69 0.67
C ALA A 56 -6.25 2.90 0.27
N GLY A 57 -6.58 4.10 0.76
CA GLY A 57 -5.81 5.31 0.48
C GLY A 57 -4.35 5.24 0.98
N LEU A 58 -4.08 4.57 2.11
CA LEU A 58 -2.71 4.34 2.59
C LEU A 58 -1.87 3.49 1.62
N ALA A 59 -2.48 2.57 0.88
CA ALA A 59 -1.76 1.75 -0.09
C ALA A 59 -1.18 2.59 -1.25
N VAL A 60 -1.82 3.70 -1.62
CA VAL A 60 -1.33 4.61 -2.68
C VAL A 60 0.01 5.26 -2.27
N TYR A 61 0.15 5.64 -1.00
CA TYR A 61 1.40 6.21 -0.49
C TYR A 61 2.57 5.23 -0.57
N ALA A 62 2.32 3.95 -0.37
CA ALA A 62 3.36 2.92 -0.50
C ALA A 62 3.93 2.88 -1.94
N VAL A 63 3.08 3.02 -2.96
CA VAL A 63 3.50 3.07 -4.38
C VAL A 63 4.34 4.32 -4.66
N LEU A 64 3.94 5.48 -4.14
CA LEU A 64 4.71 6.72 -4.26
C LEU A 64 6.09 6.60 -3.60
N PHE A 65 6.17 6.07 -2.37
CA PHE A 65 7.43 5.87 -1.66
C PHE A 65 8.35 4.86 -2.35
N ALA A 66 7.79 3.78 -2.93
CA ALA A 66 8.56 2.84 -3.73
C ALA A 66 9.16 3.52 -4.98
N GLY A 67 8.36 4.33 -5.68
CA GLY A 67 8.81 5.06 -6.86
C GLY A 67 9.89 6.10 -6.57
N TRP A 68 9.73 6.85 -5.47
CA TRP A 68 10.66 7.89 -5.05
C TRP A 68 11.98 7.32 -4.52
N SER A 69 11.91 6.33 -3.61
CA SER A 69 13.11 5.72 -3.01
C SER A 69 14.01 5.01 -4.03
N SER A 70 13.43 4.51 -5.13
CA SER A 70 14.16 3.91 -6.25
C SER A 70 15.13 4.88 -6.94
N ASN A 71 14.97 6.20 -6.75
CA ASN A 71 15.85 7.26 -7.29
C ASN A 71 16.14 7.09 -8.80
N ASN A 72 15.12 6.70 -9.56
CA ASN A 72 15.14 6.55 -11.02
C ASN A 72 13.97 7.32 -11.63
N LYS A 73 14.26 8.16 -12.63
CA LYS A 73 13.26 8.98 -13.34
C LYS A 73 12.09 8.16 -13.90
N TYR A 74 12.37 6.99 -14.48
CA TYR A 74 11.31 6.15 -15.05
C TYR A 74 10.44 5.48 -13.98
N SER A 75 11.06 5.05 -12.88
CA SER A 75 10.35 4.47 -11.73
C SER A 75 9.43 5.50 -11.08
N LEU A 76 9.90 6.73 -10.93
CA LEU A 76 9.12 7.83 -10.37
C LEU A 76 7.92 8.18 -11.26
N LEU A 77 8.11 8.29 -12.57
CA LEU A 77 7.02 8.52 -13.52
C LEU A 77 6.01 7.37 -13.53
N GLY A 78 6.48 6.12 -13.44
CA GLY A 78 5.62 4.94 -13.33
C GLY A 78 4.77 4.97 -12.06
N ALA A 79 5.38 5.27 -10.91
CA ALA A 79 4.69 5.37 -9.64
C ALA A 79 3.65 6.51 -9.63
N MET A 80 3.96 7.66 -10.22
CA MET A 80 3.00 8.77 -10.35
C MET A 80 1.79 8.38 -11.20
N ARG A 81 2.00 7.68 -12.32
CA ARG A 81 0.90 7.19 -13.18
C ARG A 81 0.03 6.17 -12.45
N ALA A 82 0.65 5.21 -11.77
CA ALA A 82 -0.07 4.20 -11.00
C ALA A 82 -0.90 4.84 -9.87
N SER A 83 -0.30 5.78 -9.14
CA SER A 83 -0.97 6.47 -8.04
C SER A 83 -2.14 7.34 -8.50
N ALA A 84 -1.96 8.06 -9.62
CA ALA A 84 -3.04 8.83 -10.22
C ALA A 84 -4.20 7.93 -10.68
N GLN A 85 -3.89 6.76 -11.23
CA GLN A 85 -4.88 5.77 -11.63
C GLN A 85 -5.66 5.25 -10.42
N THR A 86 -4.98 4.80 -9.37
CA THR A 86 -5.65 4.26 -8.17
C THR A 86 -6.52 5.30 -7.48
N LEU A 87 -6.01 6.52 -7.27
CA LEU A 87 -6.79 7.63 -6.71
C LEU A 87 -8.03 7.95 -7.54
N SER A 88 -7.91 7.93 -8.87
CA SER A 88 -9.05 8.19 -9.75
C SER A 88 -10.17 7.17 -9.53
N TYR A 89 -9.83 5.89 -9.33
CA TYR A 89 -10.83 4.84 -9.09
C TYR A 89 -11.37 4.83 -7.65
N GLU A 90 -10.58 5.25 -6.67
CA GLU A 90 -11.03 5.33 -5.27
C GLU A 90 -12.14 6.37 -5.05
N VAL A 91 -12.13 7.48 -5.81
CA VAL A 91 -13.18 8.50 -5.70
C VAL A 91 -14.54 8.00 -6.21
N PHE A 92 -14.54 7.03 -7.12
CA PHE A 92 -15.78 6.42 -7.64
C PHE A 92 -16.29 5.24 -6.82
N LEU A 93 -15.50 4.74 -5.87
CA LEU A 93 -15.77 3.55 -5.06
C LEU A 93 -16.63 3.90 -3.83
#